data_AF-A0A9E3I4L6-F1
#
_entry.id   AF-A0A9E3I4L6-F1
#
_cell.length_a   1.000
_cell.length_b   1.000
_cell.length_c   1.000
_cell.angle_alpha   90.00
_cell.angle_beta   90.00
_cell.angle_gamma   90.00
#
_symmetry.space_group_name_H-M   'P 1'
#
loop_
_entity.id
_entity.type
_entity.pdbx_description
1 polymer ?
#
loop_
_entity_poly.entity_id
_entity_poly.type
_entity_poly.pdbx_seq_one_letter_code
_entity_poly.pdbx_strand_id
1 'polypeptide(L)'
;MRRILTLLAIAAFIILLGSCNRPAVKSGSDEPEVTNPLGANAACYVCHMTFVHEELSKTHLQAKVGCIDCHGISADHANDEDIGATKPDITFKRDKVDAMCLKCHDRHDISAEMAAKHKTQPICTDCHGNHKI
;
A
#
# COMPACT_ATOMS: atom_id res chain seq x y z
N MET A 1 -4.24 -17.54 75.89
CA MET A 1 -4.89 -17.84 74.60
C MET A 1 -4.36 -16.85 73.57
N ARG A 2 -3.27 -17.21 72.89
CA ARG A 2 -2.40 -16.26 72.17
C ARG A 2 -1.77 -16.96 70.96
N ARG A 3 -2.58 -17.62 70.14
CA ARG A 3 -2.23 -18.22 68.85
C ARG A 3 -3.54 -18.33 68.07
N ILE A 4 -3.49 -18.19 66.75
CA ILE A 4 -4.62 -18.20 65.80
C ILE A 4 -5.25 -16.81 65.64
N LEU A 5 -4.70 -16.02 64.72
CA LEU A 5 -5.40 -15.35 63.62
C LEU A 5 -4.46 -14.38 62.84
N THR A 6 -3.16 -14.65 62.84
CA THR A 6 -2.19 -14.16 61.85
C THR A 6 -2.32 -14.89 60.51
N LEU A 7 -3.52 -14.90 59.91
CA LEU A 7 -3.77 -15.51 58.59
C LEU A 7 -4.73 -14.70 57.70
N LEU A 8 -4.99 -13.44 58.03
CA LEU A 8 -5.77 -12.52 57.19
C LEU A 8 -4.92 -11.43 56.50
N ALA A 9 -3.59 -11.46 56.67
CA ALA A 9 -2.69 -10.43 56.14
C ALA A 9 -1.84 -10.87 54.93
N ILE A 10 -1.99 -12.11 54.43
CA ILE A 10 -1.16 -12.65 53.33
C ILE A 10 -2.00 -13.10 52.12
N ALA A 11 -3.33 -12.97 52.17
CA ALA A 11 -4.18 -13.07 50.99
C ALA A 11 -4.14 -11.75 50.20
N ALA A 12 -2.96 -11.50 49.60
CA ALA A 12 -2.86 -11.13 48.20
C ALA A 12 -3.74 -9.93 47.78
N PHE A 13 -3.37 -8.67 48.00
CA PHE A 13 -2.28 -7.93 47.33
C PHE A 13 -1.91 -8.33 45.87
N ILE A 14 -2.60 -9.28 45.23
CA ILE A 14 -2.31 -9.76 43.87
C ILE A 14 -3.38 -9.29 42.86
N ILE A 15 -4.46 -8.65 43.31
CA ILE A 15 -5.61 -8.29 42.46
C ILE A 15 -5.60 -6.81 42.03
N LEU A 16 -4.54 -6.04 42.31
CA LEU A 16 -4.43 -4.61 41.93
C LEU A 16 -3.18 -4.27 41.09
N LEU A 17 -2.63 -5.25 40.37
CA LEU A 17 -1.58 -5.05 39.36
C LEU A 17 -2.05 -5.54 37.98
N GLY A 18 -3.34 -5.38 37.69
CA GLY A 18 -3.93 -5.56 36.35
C GLY A 18 -3.54 -4.47 35.34
N SER A 19 -2.37 -3.84 35.51
CA SER A 19 -1.73 -3.14 34.40
C SER A 19 -1.01 -4.20 33.58
N CYS A 20 -1.62 -4.58 32.47
CA CYS A 20 -0.96 -5.26 31.36
C CYS A 20 0.20 -4.38 30.87
N ASN A 21 1.32 -4.39 31.59
CA ASN A 21 2.60 -3.88 31.15
C ASN A 21 3.11 -4.88 30.12
N ARG A 22 2.51 -4.88 28.92
CA ARG A 22 3.08 -5.56 27.77
C ARG A 22 4.41 -4.85 27.50
N PRO A 23 5.57 -5.52 27.60
CA PRO A 23 6.79 -4.91 27.12
C PRO A 23 6.52 -4.51 25.66
N ALA A 24 6.82 -3.25 25.33
CA ALA A 24 6.79 -2.80 23.96
C ALA A 24 7.72 -3.72 23.17
N VAL A 25 7.14 -4.62 22.37
CA VAL A 25 7.89 -5.36 21.36
C VAL A 25 8.40 -4.29 20.41
N LYS A 26 9.68 -3.94 20.55
CA LYS A 26 10.42 -3.30 19.47
C LYS A 26 10.38 -4.31 18.32
N SER A 27 9.43 -4.12 17.41
CA SER A 27 9.48 -4.69 16.07
C SER A 27 10.62 -3.97 15.35
N GLY A 28 11.83 -4.44 15.62
CA GLY A 28 13.03 -4.13 14.88
C GLY A 28 13.58 -5.48 14.43
N SER A 29 12.96 -6.05 13.40
CA SER A 29 13.59 -7.10 12.63
C SER A 29 14.33 -6.41 11.49
N ASP A 30 15.65 -6.29 11.62
CA ASP A 30 16.56 -6.02 10.50
C ASP A 30 16.66 -7.24 9.54
N GLU A 31 15.59 -8.03 9.46
CA GLU A 31 15.42 -8.99 8.36
C GLU A 31 14.93 -8.21 7.14
N PRO A 32 15.42 -8.53 5.93
CA PRO A 32 14.82 -7.98 4.73
C PRO A 32 13.34 -8.36 4.75
N GLU A 33 12.48 -7.36 4.93
CA GLU A 33 11.03 -7.52 4.83
C GLU A 33 10.77 -8.20 3.49
N VAL A 34 10.34 -9.46 3.53
CA VAL A 34 9.89 -10.16 2.33
C VAL A 34 8.65 -9.41 1.89
N THR A 35 8.83 -8.45 0.99
CA THR A 35 7.74 -7.62 0.47
C THR A 35 6.75 -8.58 -0.17
N ASN A 36 5.58 -8.75 0.45
CA ASN A 36 4.48 -9.50 -0.15
C ASN A 36 4.24 -8.91 -1.55
N PRO A 37 4.54 -9.64 -2.64
CA PRO A 37 4.53 -9.06 -3.98
C PRO A 37 3.12 -8.66 -4.43
N LEU A 38 2.09 -9.17 -3.74
CA LEU A 38 0.70 -8.81 -3.97
C LEU A 38 0.30 -7.58 -3.14
N GLY A 39 0.65 -7.58 -1.85
CA GLY A 39 0.37 -6.48 -0.92
C GLY A 39 -1.09 -6.01 -0.98
N ALA A 40 -1.29 -4.69 -0.99
CA ALA A 40 -2.61 -4.07 -1.12
C ALA A 40 -3.28 -4.28 -2.49
N ASN A 41 -2.54 -4.77 -3.49
CA ASN A 41 -3.01 -4.94 -4.87
C ASN A 41 -3.52 -6.37 -5.14
N ALA A 42 -3.55 -7.25 -4.13
CA ALA A 42 -3.87 -8.66 -4.31
C ALA A 42 -5.19 -8.92 -5.05
N ALA A 43 -6.24 -8.16 -4.76
CA ALA A 43 -7.53 -8.27 -5.44
C ALA A 43 -7.43 -7.88 -6.93
N CYS A 44 -6.75 -6.77 -7.24
CA CYS A 44 -6.57 -6.30 -8.62
C CYS A 44 -5.75 -7.29 -9.47
N TYR A 45 -4.75 -7.93 -8.87
CA TYR A 45 -3.89 -8.89 -9.56
C TYR A 45 -4.56 -10.23 -9.89
N VAL A 46 -5.76 -10.52 -9.37
CA VAL A 46 -6.52 -11.72 -9.77
C VAL A 46 -6.80 -11.70 -11.27
N CYS A 47 -7.23 -10.56 -11.80
CA CYS A 47 -7.52 -10.38 -13.23
C CYS A 47 -6.38 -9.67 -13.97
N HIS A 48 -5.64 -8.77 -13.29
CA HIS A 48 -4.55 -7.99 -13.87
C HIS A 48 -3.16 -8.49 -13.45
N MET A 49 -2.96 -9.81 -13.50
CA MET A 49 -1.78 -10.47 -12.93
C MET A 49 -0.44 -9.97 -13.46
N THR A 50 -0.38 -9.49 -14.71
CA THR A 50 0.87 -9.05 -15.35
C THR A 50 1.48 -7.82 -14.69
N PHE A 51 0.69 -7.01 -13.97
CA PHE A 51 1.18 -5.83 -13.28
C PHE A 51 2.06 -6.15 -12.06
N VAL A 52 2.05 -7.40 -11.56
CA VAL A 52 3.01 -7.83 -10.53
C VAL A 52 4.47 -7.71 -11.01
N HIS A 53 4.68 -7.72 -12.33
CA HIS A 53 5.99 -7.58 -12.96
C HIS A 53 6.26 -6.17 -13.51
N GLU A 54 5.27 -5.29 -13.48
CA GLU A 54 5.38 -3.94 -14.02
C GLU A 54 6.11 -3.02 -13.04
N GLU A 55 7.12 -2.31 -13.53
CA GLU A 55 7.97 -1.46 -12.70
C GLU A 55 7.19 -0.33 -11.99
N LEU A 56 6.18 0.27 -12.64
CA LEU A 56 5.35 1.30 -12.01
C LEU A 56 4.60 0.71 -10.80
N SER A 57 3.89 -0.39 -11.01
CA SER A 57 3.11 -1.10 -9.98
C SER A 57 3.98 -1.58 -8.82
N LYS A 58 5.16 -2.16 -9.10
CA LYS A 58 6.11 -2.61 -8.07
C LYS A 58 6.67 -1.46 -7.24
N THR A 59 7.13 -0.40 -7.90
CA THR A 59 7.77 0.75 -7.23
C THR A 59 6.77 1.47 -6.33
N HIS A 60 5.54 1.69 -6.81
CA HIS A 60 4.50 2.34 -6.03
C HIS A 60 4.03 1.46 -4.87
N LEU A 61 3.88 0.14 -5.08
CA LEU A 61 3.52 -0.77 -3.99
C LEU A 61 4.56 -0.78 -2.87
N GLN A 62 5.86 -0.74 -3.19
CA GLN A 62 6.94 -0.60 -2.21
C GLN A 62 6.87 0.72 -1.43
N ALA A 63 6.43 1.80 -2.09
CA ALA A 63 6.14 3.08 -1.46
C ALA A 63 4.78 3.12 -0.72
N LYS A 64 4.10 1.97 -0.57
CA LYS A 64 2.78 1.82 0.04
C LYS A 64 1.66 2.58 -0.70
N VAL A 65 1.83 2.75 -2.01
CA VAL A 65 0.81 3.28 -2.94
C VAL A 65 0.29 2.10 -3.77
N GLY A 66 -0.94 1.69 -3.50
CA GLY A 66 -1.62 0.61 -4.19
C GLY A 66 -2.41 1.09 -5.42
N CYS A 67 -3.00 0.14 -6.16
CA CYS A 67 -3.81 0.41 -7.34
C CYS A 67 -4.92 1.42 -7.06
N ILE A 68 -5.58 1.28 -5.90
CA ILE A 68 -6.75 2.10 -5.53
C ILE A 68 -6.41 3.56 -5.27
N ASP A 69 -5.16 3.87 -4.94
CA ASP A 69 -4.71 5.26 -4.70
C ASP A 69 -4.72 6.09 -5.98
N CYS A 70 -4.62 5.43 -7.14
CA CYS A 70 -4.76 6.04 -8.46
C CYS A 70 -6.14 5.75 -9.09
N HIS A 71 -6.60 4.50 -9.04
CA HIS A 71 -7.76 4.02 -9.81
C HIS A 71 -9.09 4.01 -9.04
N GLY A 72 -9.09 4.48 -7.79
CA GLY A 72 -10.26 4.40 -6.91
C GLY A 72 -10.46 2.99 -6.35
N ILE A 73 -11.40 2.85 -5.42
CA ILE A 73 -11.64 1.60 -4.67
C ILE A 73 -12.01 0.45 -5.63
N SER A 74 -12.82 0.74 -6.65
CA SER A 74 -13.23 -0.19 -7.71
C SER A 74 -13.76 -1.52 -7.17
N ALA A 75 -14.49 -1.50 -6.03
CA ALA A 75 -14.93 -2.70 -5.34
C ALA A 75 -15.88 -3.54 -6.20
N ASP A 76 -16.88 -2.93 -6.83
CA ASP A 76 -17.82 -3.65 -7.69
C ASP A 76 -17.09 -4.28 -8.88
N HIS A 77 -16.13 -3.56 -9.49
CA HIS A 77 -15.30 -4.07 -10.57
C HIS A 77 -14.40 -5.25 -10.13
N ALA A 78 -13.76 -5.14 -8.97
CA ALA A 78 -12.85 -6.17 -8.46
C ALA A 78 -13.56 -7.46 -8.01
N ASN A 79 -14.88 -7.40 -7.74
CA ASN A 79 -15.68 -8.55 -7.35
C ASN A 79 -16.62 -9.05 -8.47
N ASP A 80 -16.53 -8.48 -9.68
CA ASP A 80 -17.32 -8.90 -10.83
C ASP A 80 -16.56 -9.97 -11.62
N GLU A 81 -17.12 -11.19 -11.65
CA GLU A 81 -16.57 -12.30 -12.42
C GLU A 81 -16.90 -12.21 -13.93
N ASP A 82 -17.86 -11.35 -14.32
CA ASP A 82 -18.14 -11.06 -15.73
C ASP A 82 -17.14 -10.02 -16.26
N ILE A 83 -16.00 -10.52 -16.74
CA ILE A 83 -14.85 -9.70 -17.14
C ILE A 83 -15.25 -8.61 -18.16
N GLY A 84 -15.23 -7.36 -17.70
CA GLY A 84 -15.50 -6.16 -18.51
C GLY A 84 -16.94 -5.63 -18.44
N ALA A 85 -17.84 -6.30 -17.71
CA ALA A 85 -19.21 -5.81 -17.51
C ALA A 85 -19.23 -4.59 -16.57
N THR A 86 -18.60 -4.70 -15.41
CA THR A 86 -18.43 -3.57 -14.47
C THR A 86 -17.17 -2.78 -14.78
N LYS A 87 -17.26 -1.45 -14.83
CA LYS A 87 -16.11 -0.56 -15.05
C LYS A 87 -15.43 -0.23 -13.72
N PRO A 88 -14.11 0.00 -13.71
CA PRO A 88 -13.43 0.54 -12.53
C PRO A 88 -13.88 1.99 -12.26
N ASP A 89 -13.64 2.47 -11.04
CA ASP A 89 -14.04 3.81 -10.61
C ASP A 89 -13.35 4.89 -11.47
N ILE A 90 -12.06 4.70 -11.76
CA ILE A 90 -11.24 5.69 -12.46
C ILE A 90 -10.38 5.01 -13.53
N THR A 91 -10.51 5.52 -14.77
CA THR A 91 -9.55 5.28 -15.85
C THR A 91 -8.97 6.60 -16.33
N PHE A 92 -7.68 6.60 -16.66
CA PHE A 92 -7.01 7.80 -17.14
C PHE A 92 -6.82 7.73 -18.65
N LYS A 93 -7.32 8.74 -19.35
CA LYS A 93 -6.84 9.04 -20.69
C LYS A 93 -5.41 9.56 -20.61
N ARG A 94 -4.64 9.40 -21.68
CA ARG A 94 -3.22 9.79 -21.77
C ARG A 94 -2.98 11.24 -21.32
N ASP A 95 -3.86 12.17 -21.69
CA ASP A 95 -3.79 13.59 -21.33
C ASP A 95 -4.11 13.90 -19.85
N LYS A 96 -4.54 12.90 -19.08
CA LYS A 96 -4.85 13.01 -17.64
C LYS A 96 -3.84 12.32 -16.74
N VAL A 97 -2.91 11.55 -17.30
CA VAL A 97 -1.92 10.79 -16.54
C VAL A 97 -1.03 11.74 -15.73
N ASP A 98 -0.45 12.77 -16.35
CA ASP A 98 0.45 13.71 -15.66
C ASP A 98 -0.25 14.40 -14.48
N ALA A 99 -1.49 14.86 -14.67
CA ALA A 99 -2.26 15.49 -13.60
C ALA A 99 -2.50 14.54 -12.41
N MET A 100 -2.60 13.22 -12.66
CA MET A 100 -2.70 12.24 -11.60
C MET A 100 -1.36 12.06 -10.88
N CYS A 101 -0.26 11.92 -11.63
CA CYS A 101 1.09 11.79 -11.06
C CYS A 101 1.46 13.00 -10.18
N LEU A 102 1.08 14.21 -10.62
CA LEU A 102 1.36 15.47 -9.92
C LEU A 102 0.63 15.62 -8.57
N LYS A 103 -0.28 14.70 -8.19
CA LYS A 103 -0.86 14.70 -6.84
C LYS A 103 0.15 14.33 -5.75
N CYS A 104 1.19 13.57 -6.11
CA CYS A 104 2.25 13.14 -5.20
C CYS A 104 3.65 13.58 -5.67
N HIS A 105 3.82 13.93 -6.94
CA HIS A 105 5.09 14.34 -7.52
C HIS A 105 5.10 15.84 -7.85
N ASP A 106 5.87 16.63 -7.11
CA ASP A 106 5.78 18.10 -7.19
C ASP A 106 6.58 18.73 -8.34
N ARG A 107 7.56 18.00 -8.89
CA ARG A 107 8.50 18.53 -9.88
C ARG A 107 8.85 17.48 -10.92
N HIS A 108 8.88 17.91 -12.17
CA HIS A 108 9.42 17.12 -13.26
C HIS A 108 10.16 18.07 -14.20
N ASP A 109 11.46 17.85 -14.38
CA ASP A 109 12.28 18.61 -15.32
C ASP A 109 12.93 17.62 -16.29
N ILE A 110 12.78 17.89 -17.59
CA ILE A 110 13.41 17.11 -18.65
C ILE A 110 14.22 18.08 -19.50
N SER A 111 15.45 17.68 -19.82
CA SER A 111 16.27 18.49 -20.72
C SER A 111 15.59 18.58 -22.09
N ALA A 112 15.81 19.68 -22.81
CA ALA A 112 15.34 19.84 -24.17
C ALA A 112 15.81 18.69 -25.09
N GLU A 113 17.02 18.17 -24.87
CA GLU A 113 17.54 17.01 -25.59
C GLU A 113 16.71 15.74 -25.33
N MET A 114 16.32 15.50 -24.08
CA MET A 114 15.46 14.36 -23.72
C MET A 114 14.04 14.53 -24.29
N ALA A 115 13.49 15.74 -24.25
CA ALA A 115 12.19 16.05 -24.84
C ALA A 115 12.19 15.80 -26.36
N ALA A 116 13.27 16.20 -27.06
CA ALA A 116 13.41 16.04 -28.51
C ALA A 116 13.42 14.58 -29.00
N LYS A 117 13.63 13.60 -28.12
CA LYS A 117 13.54 12.17 -28.46
C LYS A 117 12.11 11.70 -28.73
N HIS A 118 11.11 12.48 -28.36
CA HIS A 118 9.70 12.12 -28.49
C HIS A 118 9.01 12.93 -29.60
N LYS A 119 8.20 12.25 -30.41
CA LYS A 119 7.46 12.90 -31.53
C LYS A 119 6.34 13.82 -31.05
N THR A 120 5.82 13.55 -29.86
CA THR A 120 4.78 14.34 -29.19
C THR A 120 5.28 14.68 -27.79
N GLN A 121 4.60 15.62 -27.12
CA GLN A 121 4.85 15.88 -25.71
C GLN A 121 4.83 14.55 -24.92
N PRO A 122 5.95 14.16 -24.28
CA PRO A 122 5.95 12.96 -23.47
C PRO A 122 5.18 13.21 -22.17
N ILE A 123 4.56 12.15 -21.66
CA ILE A 123 3.90 12.10 -20.34
C ILE A 123 4.74 11.25 -19.38
N CYS A 124 4.43 11.27 -18.09
CA CYS A 124 5.22 10.60 -17.04
C CYS A 124 5.52 9.12 -17.37
N THR A 125 4.54 8.37 -17.85
CA THR A 125 4.67 6.93 -18.16
C THR A 125 5.45 6.63 -19.45
N ASP A 126 5.81 7.63 -20.26
CA ASP A 126 6.69 7.41 -21.41
C ASP A 126 8.15 7.17 -20.97
N CYS A 127 8.51 7.59 -19.76
CA CYS A 127 9.85 7.41 -19.18
C CYS A 127 9.85 6.61 -17.86
N HIS A 128 8.84 6.80 -16.99
CA HIS A 128 8.82 6.24 -15.63
C HIS A 128 8.06 4.91 -15.49
N GLY A 129 7.95 4.16 -16.58
CA GLY A 129 7.30 2.85 -16.61
C GLY A 129 6.01 2.86 -17.42
N ASN A 130 5.76 1.77 -18.13
CA ASN A 130 4.59 1.63 -18.98
C ASN A 130 3.44 0.98 -18.20
N HIS A 131 2.35 1.72 -18.02
CA HIS A 131 1.15 1.28 -17.34
C HIS A 131 -0.06 1.41 -18.27
N LYS A 132 -0.80 0.32 -18.47
CA LYS A 132 -2.01 0.32 -19.28
C LYS A 132 -2.99 -0.70 -18.74
N ILE A 133 -4.00 -0.19 -18.04
CA ILE A 133 -5.15 -0.94 -17.53
C ILE A 133 -6.39 -0.68 -18.38
#